data_AF-A0A967HIN0-F1
#
_entry.id   AF-A0A967HIN0-F1
#
_cell.length_a   1.000
_cell.length_b   1.000
_cell.length_c   1.000
_cell.angle_alpha   90.00
_cell.angle_beta   90.00
_cell.angle_gamma   90.00
#
_symmetry.space_group_name_H-M   'P 1'
#
loop_
_entity.id
_entity.type
_entity.pdbx_description
1 polymer ?
#
loop_
_entity_poly.entity_id
_entity_poly.type
_entity_poly.pdbx_seq_one_letter_code
_entity_poly.pdbx_strand_id
1 'polypeptide(L)'
;PYWGKYIFHDNNRDGLQLTARLTQEVVGLVNDWRVPIAHDLHESIPFLYTSTGTGPYNPTVDPIAVAEWTWFANYEVTALTALGMPGVWTHGFYDGWNPTYLIWSANTRNGLGRFYETFGNSVPWTRERTLGDRSTSVEWYRPNPPLDTTLWSLRNNTNYMQTGVLTALHLTAENRTRILRQFRTKSENALGKGRTEPPFAYVVPMDQARPRDATEMLRVLQRQGIELHRAAEPGAWVRYDDDQVAGDGPDTVTIAEGDYVIRMDQPYRNLILTLMRQQEFP
;
A
#
# COMPACT_ATOMS: atom_id res chain seq x y z
N PRO A 1 -3.22 -0.56 -19.98
CA PRO A 1 -2.50 0.54 -19.30
C PRO A 1 -3.00 1.92 -19.77
N TYR A 2 -3.58 2.71 -18.87
CA TYR A 2 -3.90 4.11 -19.13
C TYR A 2 -2.60 4.89 -19.30
N TRP A 3 -2.33 5.34 -20.52
CA TRP A 3 -1.09 5.99 -20.92
C TRP A 3 -1.22 7.51 -20.68
N GLY A 4 -0.28 8.09 -19.93
CA GLY A 4 -0.14 9.54 -19.85
C GLY A 4 0.36 10.07 -21.20
N LYS A 5 -0.46 10.84 -21.92
CA LYS A 5 -0.12 11.40 -23.25
C LYS A 5 1.17 12.22 -23.29
N TYR A 6 1.69 12.64 -22.14
CA TYR A 6 2.81 13.57 -22.01
C TYR A 6 4.06 12.98 -21.33
N ILE A 7 3.95 11.83 -20.65
CA ILE A 7 5.06 11.13 -20.01
C ILE A 7 4.87 9.63 -20.19
N PHE A 8 5.87 8.92 -20.70
CA PHE A 8 5.85 7.47 -20.82
C PHE A 8 6.03 6.86 -19.42
N HIS A 9 4.91 6.71 -18.71
CA HIS A 9 4.89 6.50 -17.26
C HIS A 9 3.80 5.50 -16.86
N ASP A 10 4.11 4.65 -15.88
CA ASP A 10 3.16 3.78 -15.19
C ASP A 10 2.65 4.49 -13.92
N ASN A 11 1.41 4.97 -13.97
CA ASN A 11 0.78 5.66 -12.85
C ASN A 11 0.62 4.77 -11.60
N ASN A 12 0.63 3.44 -11.76
CA ASN A 12 0.63 2.50 -10.66
C ASN A 12 2.05 2.14 -10.19
N ARG A 13 3.06 2.96 -10.49
CA ARG A 13 4.43 2.87 -9.93
C ARG A 13 4.96 4.21 -9.39
N ASP A 14 4.13 5.25 -9.40
CA ASP A 14 4.53 6.61 -9.01
C ASP A 14 4.38 6.92 -7.52
N GLY A 15 3.94 5.94 -6.71
CA GLY A 15 3.54 6.15 -5.32
C GLY A 15 4.65 6.70 -4.41
N LEU A 16 5.92 6.55 -4.80
CA LEU A 16 7.08 7.07 -4.06
C LEU A 16 7.41 8.51 -4.42
N GLN A 17 7.55 8.79 -5.71
CA GLN A 17 8.10 10.06 -6.21
C GLN A 17 7.03 11.13 -6.43
N LEU A 18 5.76 10.72 -6.61
CA LEU A 18 4.64 11.62 -6.87
C LEU A 18 4.91 12.56 -8.04
N THR A 19 5.48 12.04 -9.13
CA THR A 19 5.87 12.86 -10.29
C THR A 19 4.67 13.27 -11.13
N ALA A 20 3.65 12.42 -11.22
CA ALA A 20 2.43 12.69 -11.96
C ALA A 20 1.43 13.48 -11.11
N ARG A 21 0.78 14.49 -11.73
CA ARG A 21 -0.28 15.25 -11.06
C ARG A 21 -1.42 14.35 -10.58
N LEU A 22 -1.78 13.33 -11.36
CA LEU A 22 -2.80 12.35 -10.97
C LEU A 22 -2.47 11.66 -9.64
N THR A 23 -1.22 11.19 -9.47
CA THR A 23 -0.76 10.56 -8.23
C THR A 23 -0.79 11.54 -7.05
N GLN A 24 -0.38 12.79 -7.28
CA GLN A 24 -0.45 13.84 -6.27
C GLN A 24 -1.89 14.11 -5.81
N GLU A 25 -2.86 14.13 -6.71
CA GLU A 25 -4.28 14.29 -6.36
C GLU A 25 -4.81 13.10 -5.56
N VAL A 26 -4.45 11.86 -5.94
CA VAL A 26 -4.85 10.65 -5.20
C VAL A 26 -4.27 10.67 -3.79
N VAL A 27 -2.98 10.97 -3.65
CA VAL A 27 -2.32 11.05 -2.32
C VAL A 27 -2.89 12.20 -1.49
N GLY A 28 -3.15 13.36 -2.11
CA GLY A 28 -3.83 14.49 -1.47
C GLY A 28 -5.19 14.09 -0.90
N LEU A 29 -6.02 13.41 -1.69
CA LEU A 29 -7.32 12.90 -1.24
C LEU A 29 -7.18 11.93 -0.05
N VAL A 30 -6.20 11.01 -0.09
CA VAL A 30 -5.96 10.09 1.02
C VAL A 30 -5.53 10.83 2.30
N ASN A 31 -4.68 11.85 2.17
CA ASN A 31 -4.22 12.67 3.28
C ASN A 31 -5.36 13.51 3.89
N ASP A 32 -6.19 14.12 3.05
CA ASP A 32 -7.26 15.02 3.49
C ASP A 32 -8.41 14.24 4.14
N TRP A 33 -8.83 13.13 3.52
CA TRP A 33 -9.98 12.34 3.97
C TRP A 33 -9.63 11.21 4.92
N ARG A 34 -8.34 10.95 5.14
CA ARG A 34 -7.84 9.85 6.00
C ARG A 34 -8.52 8.53 5.63
N VAL A 35 -8.42 8.19 4.35
CA VAL A 35 -9.16 7.08 3.73
C VAL A 35 -8.90 5.75 4.47
N PRO A 36 -9.91 5.16 5.13
CA PRO A 36 -9.71 3.93 5.89
C PRO A 36 -9.62 2.69 4.98
N ILE A 37 -10.24 2.74 3.80
CA ILE A 37 -10.25 1.66 2.81
C ILE A 37 -10.15 2.25 1.42
N ALA A 38 -9.22 1.74 0.62
CA ALA A 38 -9.09 2.04 -0.80
C ALA A 38 -9.14 0.73 -1.60
N HIS A 39 -9.74 0.78 -2.78
CA HIS A 39 -9.84 -0.37 -3.67
C HIS A 39 -9.41 0.03 -5.08
N ASP A 40 -8.43 -0.70 -5.63
CA ASP A 40 -7.89 -0.47 -6.97
C ASP A 40 -8.29 -1.61 -7.93
N LEU A 41 -8.65 -1.28 -9.17
CA LEU A 41 -9.29 -2.23 -10.09
C LEU A 41 -8.42 -2.45 -11.33
N HIS A 42 -7.98 -3.69 -11.54
CA HIS A 42 -7.03 -4.07 -12.59
C HIS A 42 -7.52 -5.21 -13.48
N GLU A 43 -6.77 -5.44 -14.56
CA GLU A 43 -7.00 -6.53 -15.51
C GLU A 43 -5.70 -7.21 -15.99
N SER A 44 -5.45 -8.45 -15.56
CA SER A 44 -4.31 -9.26 -15.98
C SER A 44 -4.50 -10.78 -15.87
N ILE A 45 -5.47 -11.28 -15.09
CA ILE A 45 -5.58 -12.71 -14.75
C ILE A 45 -7.02 -13.24 -14.78
N PRO A 46 -7.22 -14.57 -14.86
CA PRO A 46 -8.55 -15.13 -15.04
C PRO A 46 -9.58 -14.77 -13.96
N PHE A 47 -10.79 -14.45 -14.42
CA PHE A 47 -11.98 -14.19 -13.60
C PHE A 47 -11.80 -13.06 -12.58
N LEU A 48 -11.84 -13.32 -11.26
CA LEU A 48 -11.68 -12.30 -10.24
C LEU A 48 -10.77 -12.78 -9.12
N TYR A 49 -9.61 -12.17 -9.04
CA TYR A 49 -8.71 -12.27 -7.90
C TYR A 49 -8.93 -11.10 -6.94
N THR A 50 -9.03 -11.38 -5.65
CA THR A 50 -8.98 -10.38 -4.57
C THR A 50 -7.66 -10.45 -3.83
N SER A 51 -6.98 -9.30 -3.70
CA SER A 51 -5.62 -9.24 -3.22
C SER A 51 -5.49 -9.51 -1.72
N THR A 52 -4.92 -10.67 -1.38
CA THR A 52 -4.27 -10.88 -0.07
C THR A 52 -2.77 -10.99 -0.21
N GLY A 53 -2.34 -11.63 -1.31
CA GLY A 53 -0.97 -12.04 -1.50
C GLY A 53 -0.57 -13.32 -0.77
N THR A 54 0.70 -13.70 -0.95
CA THR A 54 1.37 -14.85 -0.32
C THR A 54 2.53 -14.44 0.57
N GLY A 55 2.83 -13.14 0.67
CA GLY A 55 4.06 -12.65 1.27
C GLY A 55 5.28 -12.79 0.34
N PRO A 56 6.46 -12.34 0.78
CA PRO A 56 6.74 -11.71 2.08
C PRO A 56 6.04 -10.35 2.20
N TYR A 57 5.38 -10.11 3.33
CA TYR A 57 4.72 -8.82 3.57
C TYR A 57 5.71 -7.79 4.10
N ASN A 58 5.54 -6.52 3.71
CA ASN A 58 6.39 -5.45 4.20
C ASN A 58 6.26 -5.32 5.74
N PRO A 59 7.35 -5.44 6.52
CA PRO A 59 7.29 -5.44 7.98
C PRO A 59 6.86 -4.09 8.57
N THR A 60 6.89 -3.01 7.78
CA THR A 60 6.41 -1.69 8.22
C THR A 60 4.88 -1.58 8.19
N VAL A 61 4.18 -2.42 7.42
CA VAL A 61 2.71 -2.43 7.41
C VAL A 61 2.20 -3.01 8.73
N ASP A 62 1.22 -2.34 9.36
CA ASP A 62 0.68 -2.82 10.62
C ASP A 62 0.01 -4.20 10.42
N PRO A 63 0.29 -5.21 11.28
CA PRO A 63 -0.28 -6.55 11.16
C PRO A 63 -1.81 -6.59 11.09
N ILE A 64 -2.51 -5.59 11.65
CA ILE A 64 -3.97 -5.47 11.52
C ILE A 64 -4.36 -5.30 10.05
N ALA A 65 -3.63 -4.49 9.28
CA ALA A 65 -3.92 -4.29 7.85
C ALA A 65 -3.72 -5.58 7.05
N VAL A 66 -2.66 -6.34 7.37
CA VAL A 66 -2.41 -7.66 6.75
C VAL A 66 -3.54 -8.64 7.06
N ALA A 67 -4.03 -8.68 8.30
CA ALA A 67 -5.18 -9.50 8.67
C ALA A 67 -6.49 -9.04 8.01
N GLU A 68 -6.69 -7.73 7.86
CA GLU A 68 -7.81 -7.13 7.13
C GLU A 68 -7.79 -7.48 5.63
N TRP A 69 -6.60 -7.69 5.03
CA TRP A 69 -6.50 -8.23 3.67
C TRP A 69 -7.22 -9.58 3.55
N THR A 70 -6.90 -10.51 4.44
CA THR A 70 -7.52 -11.85 4.44
C THR A 70 -9.00 -11.80 4.80
N TRP A 71 -9.39 -10.97 5.76
CA TRP A 71 -10.79 -10.87 6.21
C TRP A 71 -11.74 -10.48 5.08
N PHE A 72 -11.48 -9.37 4.40
CA PHE A 72 -12.34 -8.92 3.32
C PHE A 72 -12.27 -9.87 2.12
N ALA A 73 -11.10 -10.40 1.78
CA ALA A 73 -10.96 -11.32 0.65
C ALA A 73 -11.79 -12.60 0.85
N ASN A 74 -11.74 -13.20 2.04
CA ASN A 74 -12.54 -14.38 2.35
C ASN A 74 -14.04 -14.09 2.34
N TYR A 75 -14.45 -12.90 2.79
CA TYR A 75 -15.84 -12.46 2.71
C TYR A 75 -16.30 -12.33 1.25
N GLU A 76 -15.49 -11.67 0.41
CA GLU A 76 -15.76 -11.50 -1.02
C GLU A 76 -15.84 -12.86 -1.75
N VAL A 77 -14.87 -13.75 -1.55
CA VAL A 77 -14.87 -15.10 -2.14
C VAL A 77 -16.12 -15.88 -1.73
N THR A 78 -16.49 -15.82 -0.45
CA THR A 78 -17.68 -16.53 0.07
C THR A 78 -18.96 -15.96 -0.51
N ALA A 79 -19.13 -14.64 -0.49
CA ALA A 79 -20.33 -13.97 -0.97
C ALA A 79 -20.53 -14.15 -2.49
N LEU A 80 -19.48 -13.99 -3.29
CA LEU A 80 -19.59 -14.16 -4.75
C LEU A 80 -19.76 -15.65 -5.13
N THR A 81 -19.18 -16.58 -4.36
CA THR A 81 -19.45 -18.01 -4.54
C THR A 81 -20.93 -18.33 -4.26
N ALA A 82 -21.52 -17.73 -3.21
CA ALA A 82 -22.95 -17.90 -2.89
C ALA A 82 -23.87 -17.31 -3.98
N LEU A 83 -23.40 -16.32 -4.74
CA LEU A 83 -24.09 -15.79 -5.93
C LEU A 83 -23.90 -16.67 -7.18
N GLY A 84 -23.20 -17.81 -7.07
CA GLY A 84 -22.94 -18.71 -8.19
C GLY A 84 -21.92 -18.18 -9.18
N MET A 85 -21.05 -17.23 -8.78
CA MET A 85 -20.00 -16.68 -9.64
C MET A 85 -18.75 -17.56 -9.55
N PRO A 86 -18.37 -18.31 -10.61
CA PRO A 86 -17.17 -19.13 -10.61
C PRO A 86 -15.90 -18.28 -10.77
N GLY A 87 -14.76 -18.86 -10.45
CA GLY A 87 -13.44 -18.24 -10.64
C GLY A 87 -13.18 -17.01 -9.77
N VAL A 88 -13.82 -16.90 -8.60
CA VAL A 88 -13.45 -15.91 -7.59
C VAL A 88 -12.45 -16.54 -6.62
N TRP A 89 -11.31 -15.88 -6.41
CA TRP A 89 -10.21 -16.48 -5.65
C TRP A 89 -9.30 -15.44 -4.98
N THR A 90 -8.45 -15.91 -4.07
CA THR A 90 -7.51 -15.11 -3.28
C THR A 90 -6.14 -15.78 -3.15
N HIS A 91 -5.21 -15.25 -2.36
CA HIS A 91 -3.91 -15.87 -2.07
C HIS A 91 -3.04 -16.13 -3.32
N GLY A 92 -2.93 -15.10 -4.16
CA GLY A 92 -2.23 -15.13 -5.44
C GLY A 92 -0.87 -14.45 -5.42
N PHE A 93 -0.47 -13.92 -6.58
CA PHE A 93 0.88 -13.44 -6.86
C PHE A 93 1.32 -12.18 -6.09
N TYR A 94 0.42 -11.49 -5.39
CA TYR A 94 0.78 -10.28 -4.66
C TYR A 94 1.72 -10.63 -3.50
N ASP A 95 2.84 -9.92 -3.34
CA ASP A 95 3.72 -10.12 -2.19
C ASP A 95 3.31 -9.26 -0.99
N GLY A 96 2.72 -8.08 -1.22
CA GLY A 96 2.46 -7.11 -0.17
C GLY A 96 3.73 -6.47 0.39
N TRP A 97 4.79 -6.38 -0.42
CA TRP A 97 6.06 -5.77 -0.06
C TRP A 97 6.26 -4.37 -0.64
N ASN A 98 6.09 -4.24 -1.96
CA ASN A 98 6.59 -3.07 -2.70
C ASN A 98 5.67 -1.85 -2.55
N PRO A 99 6.18 -0.72 -2.00
CA PRO A 99 5.39 0.48 -1.73
C PRO A 99 5.14 1.41 -2.93
N THR A 100 5.62 1.06 -4.12
CA THR A 100 5.50 1.91 -5.32
C THR A 100 4.09 1.93 -5.92
N TYR A 101 3.27 0.91 -5.67
CA TYR A 101 1.94 0.83 -6.25
C TYR A 101 1.02 1.92 -5.69
N LEU A 102 0.10 2.43 -6.51
CA LEU A 102 -0.80 3.51 -6.12
C LEU A 102 -1.64 3.16 -4.89
N ILE A 103 -2.05 1.90 -4.77
CA ILE A 103 -2.83 1.40 -3.63
C ILE A 103 -2.10 1.51 -2.27
N TRP A 104 -0.77 1.62 -2.28
CA TRP A 104 0.03 1.85 -1.08
C TRP A 104 -0.12 3.26 -0.51
N SER A 105 -0.74 4.18 -1.27
CA SER A 105 -1.19 5.45 -0.73
C SER A 105 -2.06 5.24 0.53
N ALA A 106 -2.90 4.20 0.57
CA ALA A 106 -3.68 3.83 1.75
C ALA A 106 -2.88 3.00 2.77
N ASN A 107 -2.21 1.92 2.34
CA ASN A 107 -1.53 0.98 3.25
C ASN A 107 -0.49 1.65 4.17
N THR A 108 0.31 2.56 3.60
CA THR A 108 1.36 3.29 4.34
C THR A 108 0.81 4.38 5.27
N ARG A 109 -0.49 4.70 5.15
CA ARG A 109 -1.20 5.71 5.93
C ARG A 109 -2.24 5.09 6.86
N ASN A 110 -1.97 3.86 7.30
CA ASN A 110 -2.80 3.08 8.22
C ASN A 110 -4.19 2.72 7.67
N GLY A 111 -4.42 2.91 6.37
CA GLY A 111 -5.62 2.44 5.68
C GLY A 111 -5.47 1.01 5.19
N LEU A 112 -6.57 0.44 4.70
CA LEU A 112 -6.60 -0.84 4.02
C LEU A 112 -6.63 -0.60 2.50
N GLY A 113 -5.47 -0.72 1.86
CA GLY A 113 -5.34 -0.72 0.41
C GLY A 113 -5.36 -2.14 -0.15
N ARG A 114 -6.25 -2.41 -1.09
CA ARG A 114 -6.50 -3.72 -1.73
C ARG A 114 -6.88 -3.53 -3.18
N PHE A 115 -6.80 -4.59 -3.98
CA PHE A 115 -7.11 -4.54 -5.40
C PHE A 115 -7.78 -5.80 -5.91
N TYR A 116 -8.45 -5.66 -7.05
CA TYR A 116 -8.93 -6.76 -7.86
C TYR A 116 -8.14 -6.88 -9.15
N GLU A 117 -8.05 -8.11 -9.63
CA GLU A 117 -7.60 -8.39 -10.99
C GLU A 117 -8.61 -9.26 -11.71
N THR A 118 -8.91 -8.87 -12.95
CA THR A 118 -9.76 -9.64 -13.87
C THR A 118 -9.06 -9.89 -15.19
N PHE A 119 -9.69 -10.51 -16.19
CA PHE A 119 -8.99 -10.78 -17.45
C PHE A 119 -8.63 -9.50 -18.20
N GLY A 120 -7.36 -9.35 -18.58
CA GLY A 120 -6.94 -8.32 -19.53
C GLY A 120 -7.17 -8.74 -20.97
N ASN A 121 -8.01 -8.01 -21.72
CA ASN A 121 -8.16 -8.22 -23.17
C ASN A 121 -7.29 -7.25 -23.99
N SER A 122 -6.77 -6.17 -23.40
CA SER A 122 -6.11 -5.02 -24.06
C SER A 122 -6.94 -4.30 -25.14
N VAL A 123 -8.07 -4.90 -25.55
CA VAL A 123 -9.05 -4.42 -26.51
C VAL A 123 -10.45 -4.79 -26.02
N PRO A 124 -11.50 -4.02 -26.36
CA PRO A 124 -12.86 -4.21 -25.82
C PRO A 124 -13.63 -5.39 -26.45
N TRP A 125 -12.96 -6.34 -27.12
CA TRP A 125 -13.63 -7.45 -27.79
C TRP A 125 -13.95 -8.60 -26.85
N THR A 126 -15.05 -9.29 -27.14
CA THR A 126 -15.35 -10.60 -26.56
C THR A 126 -14.44 -11.65 -27.18
N ARG A 127 -13.83 -12.50 -26.37
CA ARG A 127 -12.94 -13.58 -26.82
C ARG A 127 -13.20 -14.86 -26.04
N GLU A 128 -13.07 -15.99 -26.72
CA GLU A 128 -12.95 -17.26 -26.03
C GLU A 128 -11.62 -17.34 -25.29
N ARG A 129 -11.65 -17.83 -24.05
CA ARG A 129 -10.51 -17.99 -23.15
C ARG A 129 -10.43 -19.45 -22.76
N THR A 130 -9.32 -20.10 -23.05
CA THR A 130 -8.99 -21.44 -22.55
C THR A 130 -8.00 -21.30 -21.40
N LEU A 131 -8.30 -21.96 -20.30
CA LEU A 131 -7.54 -21.96 -19.06
C LEU A 131 -6.86 -23.31 -18.88
N GLY A 132 -5.65 -23.29 -18.31
CA GLY A 132 -4.97 -24.53 -17.91
C GLY A 132 -5.36 -24.97 -16.50
N ASP A 133 -5.03 -26.21 -16.15
CA ASP A 133 -5.42 -26.89 -14.90
C ASP A 133 -5.17 -26.06 -13.64
N ARG A 134 -4.04 -25.34 -13.56
CA ARG A 134 -3.74 -24.46 -12.42
C ARG A 134 -4.80 -23.38 -12.19
N SER A 135 -5.53 -22.97 -13.23
CA SER A 135 -6.60 -21.98 -13.16
C SER A 135 -7.97 -22.60 -12.91
N THR A 136 -8.16 -23.89 -13.16
CA THR A 136 -9.45 -24.60 -13.13
C THR A 136 -9.55 -25.66 -12.04
N SER A 137 -8.47 -25.92 -11.29
CA SER A 137 -8.49 -26.81 -10.11
C SER A 137 -9.26 -26.22 -8.93
N VAL A 138 -9.90 -27.07 -8.14
CA VAL A 138 -10.43 -26.69 -6.82
C VAL A 138 -9.26 -26.54 -5.85
N GLU A 139 -9.18 -25.39 -5.19
CA GLU A 139 -8.16 -25.08 -4.19
C GLU A 139 -8.81 -24.48 -2.94
N TRP A 140 -8.11 -24.49 -1.81
CA TRP A 140 -8.61 -23.87 -0.57
C TRP A 140 -8.84 -22.35 -0.71
N TYR A 141 -8.10 -21.70 -1.62
CA TYR A 141 -8.24 -20.27 -1.95
C TYR A 141 -9.07 -20.01 -3.23
N ARG A 142 -9.55 -21.08 -3.89
CA ARG A 142 -10.43 -21.06 -5.06
C ARG A 142 -11.39 -22.25 -5.01
N PRO A 143 -12.43 -22.18 -4.16
CA PRO A 143 -13.35 -23.30 -3.95
C PRO A 143 -14.30 -23.55 -5.12
N ASN A 144 -14.60 -22.51 -5.92
CA ASN A 144 -15.46 -22.60 -7.10
C ASN A 144 -14.66 -22.15 -8.34
N PRO A 145 -13.87 -23.05 -8.98
CA PRO A 145 -13.03 -22.68 -10.11
C PRO A 145 -13.85 -22.32 -11.36
N PRO A 146 -13.25 -21.59 -12.32
CA PRO A 146 -13.86 -21.34 -13.61
C PRO A 146 -13.94 -22.61 -14.48
N LEU A 147 -14.73 -22.52 -15.56
CA LEU A 147 -14.72 -23.52 -16.63
C LEU A 147 -13.40 -23.47 -17.42
N ASP A 148 -13.02 -24.60 -18.02
CA ASP A 148 -11.83 -24.72 -18.86
C ASP A 148 -11.84 -23.75 -20.05
N THR A 149 -13.02 -23.56 -20.65
CA THR A 149 -13.23 -22.59 -21.72
C THR A 149 -14.40 -21.66 -21.37
N THR A 150 -14.19 -20.35 -21.52
CA THR A 150 -15.23 -19.36 -21.30
C THR A 150 -15.21 -18.27 -22.37
N LEU A 151 -16.39 -17.78 -22.76
CA LEU A 151 -16.51 -16.60 -23.59
C LEU A 151 -16.49 -15.36 -22.70
N TRP A 152 -15.46 -14.54 -22.82
CA TRP A 152 -15.21 -13.42 -21.92
C TRP A 152 -15.21 -12.06 -22.63
N SER A 153 -15.92 -11.10 -22.06
CA SER A 153 -16.06 -9.72 -22.55
C SER A 153 -15.69 -8.70 -21.47
N LEU A 154 -15.53 -7.43 -21.87
CA LEU A 154 -15.38 -6.31 -20.93
C LEU A 154 -16.54 -6.24 -19.92
N ARG A 155 -17.75 -6.64 -20.33
CA ARG A 155 -18.91 -6.66 -19.43
C ARG A 155 -18.74 -7.68 -18.30
N ASN A 156 -18.04 -8.78 -18.54
CA ASN A 156 -17.72 -9.75 -17.48
C ASN A 156 -16.78 -9.11 -16.44
N ASN A 157 -15.71 -8.41 -16.85
CA ASN A 157 -14.85 -7.65 -15.94
C ASN A 157 -15.66 -6.69 -15.06
N THR A 158 -16.51 -5.87 -15.68
CA THR A 158 -17.37 -4.93 -14.95
C THR A 158 -18.30 -5.64 -13.96
N ASN A 159 -18.98 -6.72 -14.39
CA ASN A 159 -19.90 -7.45 -13.52
C ASN A 159 -19.16 -8.07 -12.31
N TYR A 160 -18.00 -8.70 -12.52
CA TYR A 160 -17.22 -9.29 -11.43
C TYR A 160 -16.71 -8.22 -10.45
N MET A 161 -16.05 -7.17 -10.95
CA MET A 161 -15.49 -6.13 -10.09
C MET A 161 -16.58 -5.31 -9.40
N GLN A 162 -17.69 -4.98 -10.06
CA GLN A 162 -18.79 -4.26 -9.45
C GLN A 162 -19.44 -5.08 -8.31
N THR A 163 -19.70 -6.37 -8.53
CA THR A 163 -20.22 -7.24 -7.47
C THR A 163 -19.24 -7.35 -6.31
N GLY A 164 -17.94 -7.49 -6.58
CA GLY A 164 -16.89 -7.47 -5.56
C GLY A 164 -16.91 -6.17 -4.74
N VAL A 165 -16.86 -5.00 -5.40
CA VAL A 165 -16.83 -3.69 -4.73
C VAL A 165 -18.09 -3.49 -3.88
N LEU A 166 -19.27 -3.80 -4.41
CA LEU A 166 -20.53 -3.68 -3.64
C LEU A 166 -20.54 -4.60 -2.42
N THR A 167 -19.98 -5.80 -2.55
CA THR A 167 -19.83 -6.76 -1.44
C THR A 167 -18.87 -6.22 -0.38
N ALA A 168 -17.72 -5.67 -0.78
CA ALA A 168 -16.75 -5.05 0.13
C ALA A 168 -17.33 -3.82 0.86
N LEU A 169 -18.11 -3.00 0.13
CA LEU A 169 -18.81 -1.85 0.70
C LEU A 169 -19.89 -2.28 1.69
N HIS A 170 -20.62 -3.37 1.41
CA HIS A 170 -21.59 -3.93 2.34
C HIS A 170 -20.91 -4.41 3.63
N LEU A 171 -19.82 -5.19 3.53
CA LEU A 171 -19.02 -5.58 4.71
C LEU A 171 -18.57 -4.36 5.52
N THR A 172 -18.13 -3.32 4.81
CA THR A 172 -17.69 -2.06 5.41
C THR A 172 -18.82 -1.37 6.18
N ALA A 173 -20.00 -1.25 5.57
CA ALA A 173 -21.16 -0.60 6.17
C ALA A 173 -21.63 -1.32 7.45
N GLU A 174 -21.68 -2.66 7.41
CA GLU A 174 -22.04 -3.51 8.55
C GLU A 174 -21.00 -3.43 9.68
N ASN A 175 -19.73 -3.23 9.35
CA ASN A 175 -18.62 -3.24 10.31
C ASN A 175 -17.97 -1.87 10.52
N ARG A 176 -18.67 -0.76 10.21
CA ARG A 176 -18.12 0.61 10.20
C ARG A 176 -17.33 0.98 11.46
N THR A 177 -17.87 0.67 12.64
CA THR A 177 -17.23 1.00 13.92
C THR A 177 -15.94 0.20 14.11
N ARG A 178 -15.93 -1.07 13.70
CA ARG A 178 -14.75 -1.92 13.78
C ARG A 178 -13.64 -1.40 12.86
N ILE A 179 -13.98 -1.02 11.63
CA ILE A 179 -13.03 -0.50 10.64
C ILE A 179 -12.42 0.81 11.11
N LEU A 180 -13.24 1.77 11.56
CA LEU A 180 -12.73 3.04 12.10
C LEU A 180 -11.88 2.83 13.36
N ARG A 181 -12.26 1.90 14.23
CA ARG A 181 -11.46 1.56 15.42
C ARG A 181 -10.11 0.96 15.02
N GLN A 182 -10.09 0.02 14.06
CA GLN A 182 -8.85 -0.57 13.57
C GLN A 182 -7.96 0.46 12.89
N PHE A 183 -8.51 1.37 12.09
CA PHE A 183 -7.75 2.48 11.49
C PHE A 183 -7.08 3.35 12.58
N ARG A 184 -7.84 3.70 13.63
CA ARG A 184 -7.30 4.41 14.80
C ARG A 184 -6.22 3.61 15.51
N THR A 185 -6.45 2.33 15.79
CA THR A 185 -5.48 1.47 16.48
C THR A 185 -4.17 1.35 15.70
N LYS A 186 -4.22 1.16 14.38
CA LYS A 186 -3.01 1.16 13.54
C LYS A 186 -2.24 2.48 13.63
N SER A 187 -2.95 3.61 13.67
CA SER A 187 -2.35 4.93 13.84
C SER A 187 -1.73 5.13 15.24
N GLU A 188 -2.39 4.64 16.29
CA GLU A 188 -1.87 4.67 17.66
C GLU A 188 -0.65 3.75 17.83
N ASN A 189 -0.64 2.58 17.18
CA ASN A 189 0.52 1.70 17.14
C ASN A 189 1.73 2.41 16.50
N ALA A 190 1.53 3.07 15.35
CA ALA A 190 2.59 3.82 14.68
C ALA A 190 3.16 4.93 15.59
N LEU A 191 2.28 5.72 16.23
CA LEU A 191 2.68 6.75 17.20
C LEU A 191 3.43 6.16 18.40
N GLY A 192 2.91 5.07 18.98
CA GLY A 192 3.51 4.38 20.12
C GLY A 192 4.92 3.91 19.82
N LYS A 193 5.09 3.18 18.71
CA LYS A 193 6.40 2.71 18.23
C LYS A 193 7.35 3.87 17.96
N GLY A 194 6.86 5.00 17.44
CA GLY A 194 7.67 6.18 17.20
C GLY A 194 8.28 6.80 18.47
N ARG A 195 7.67 6.53 19.64
CA ARG A 195 8.16 6.99 20.95
C ARG A 195 9.05 5.99 21.65
N THR A 196 8.92 4.70 21.33
CA THR A 196 9.55 3.62 22.11
C THR A 196 10.56 2.79 21.33
N GLU A 197 10.53 2.82 20.00
CA GLU A 197 11.38 2.02 19.13
C GLU A 197 12.22 2.92 18.20
N PRO A 198 13.54 2.71 18.11
CA PRO A 198 14.36 3.44 17.18
C PRO A 198 14.07 3.04 15.71
N PRO A 199 14.44 3.88 14.72
CA PRO A 199 14.91 5.25 14.90
C PRO A 199 13.80 6.17 15.45
N PHE A 200 14.18 7.16 16.26
CA PHE A 200 13.23 8.12 16.85
C PHE A 200 13.03 9.39 16.00
N ALA A 201 14.01 9.71 15.15
CA ALA A 201 13.94 10.79 14.19
C ALA A 201 14.97 10.57 13.07
N TYR A 202 14.71 11.18 11.92
CA TYR A 202 15.73 11.43 10.89
C TYR A 202 16.09 12.92 10.92
N VAL A 203 17.38 13.23 10.82
CA VAL A 203 17.88 14.61 10.73
C VAL A 203 18.39 14.85 9.32
N VAL A 204 17.96 15.95 8.72
CA VAL A 204 18.46 16.44 7.43
C VAL A 204 19.13 17.78 7.69
N PRO A 205 20.47 17.81 7.78
CA PRO A 205 21.22 19.05 7.97
C PRO A 205 20.88 20.09 6.91
N MET A 206 20.93 21.38 7.27
CA MET A 206 20.78 22.48 6.31
C MET A 206 22.01 22.63 5.41
N ASP A 207 23.20 22.32 5.94
CA ASP A 207 24.46 22.36 5.21
C ASP A 207 24.66 21.08 4.38
N GLN A 208 23.82 20.91 3.36
CA GLN A 208 23.91 19.80 2.40
C GLN A 208 24.80 20.19 1.23
N ALA A 209 25.62 19.26 0.75
CA ALA A 209 26.37 19.43 -0.50
C ALA A 209 25.45 19.71 -1.71
N ARG A 210 24.20 19.22 -1.68
CA ARG A 210 23.17 19.44 -2.72
C ARG A 210 21.89 19.99 -2.09
N PRO A 211 21.83 21.28 -1.75
CA PRO A 211 20.72 21.85 -0.99
C PRO A 211 19.39 21.82 -1.75
N ARG A 212 19.43 21.90 -3.09
CA ARG A 212 18.22 21.81 -3.93
C ARG A 212 17.60 20.41 -3.91
N ASP A 213 18.43 19.37 -4.03
CA ASP A 213 17.98 17.98 -4.02
C ASP A 213 17.39 17.62 -2.64
N ALA A 214 18.06 18.05 -1.56
CA ALA A 214 17.54 17.88 -0.20
C ALA A 214 16.19 18.60 0.01
N THR A 215 16.06 19.82 -0.53
CA THR A 215 14.79 20.55 -0.48
C THR A 215 13.68 19.83 -1.24
N GLU A 216 13.99 19.25 -2.41
CA GLU A 216 12.99 18.51 -3.19
C GLU A 216 12.57 17.20 -2.50
N MET A 217 13.53 16.47 -1.93
CA MET A 217 13.24 15.30 -1.09
C MET A 217 12.27 15.66 0.05
N LEU A 218 12.57 16.73 0.81
CA LEU A 218 11.69 17.20 1.88
C LEU A 218 10.30 17.59 1.38
N ARG A 219 10.20 18.23 0.21
CA ARG A 219 8.88 18.54 -0.42
C ARG A 219 8.11 17.28 -0.79
N VAL A 220 8.77 16.25 -1.31
CA VAL A 220 8.12 14.97 -1.60
C VAL A 220 7.60 14.34 -0.31
N LEU A 221 8.40 14.30 0.76
CA LEU A 221 7.96 13.79 2.07
C LEU A 221 6.74 14.58 2.61
N GLN A 222 6.77 15.91 2.51
CA GLN A 222 5.65 16.75 2.93
C GLN A 222 4.39 16.48 2.09
N ARG A 223 4.51 16.29 0.76
CA ARG A 223 3.38 15.91 -0.11
C ARG A 223 2.84 14.52 0.21
N GLN A 224 3.71 13.62 0.65
CA GLN A 224 3.30 12.32 1.20
C GLN A 224 2.53 12.46 2.52
N GLY A 225 2.49 13.65 3.13
CA GLY A 225 1.79 13.91 4.40
C GLY A 225 2.67 13.75 5.64
N ILE A 226 3.99 13.60 5.47
CA ILE A 226 4.94 13.49 6.56
C ILE A 226 5.17 14.88 7.19
N GLU A 227 5.09 14.93 8.50
CA GLU A 227 5.35 16.13 9.30
C GLU A 227 6.86 16.39 9.38
N LEU A 228 7.24 17.61 9.01
CA LEU A 228 8.62 18.09 9.05
C LEU A 228 8.75 19.17 10.12
N HIS A 229 9.80 19.07 10.94
CA HIS A 229 10.13 20.07 11.96
C HIS A 229 11.47 20.72 11.65
N ARG A 230 11.75 21.85 12.32
CA ARG A 230 13.07 22.48 12.34
C ARG A 230 13.60 22.51 13.77
N ALA A 231 14.88 22.23 13.93
CA ALA A 231 15.58 22.37 15.20
C ALA A 231 15.61 23.84 15.60
N ALA A 232 15.09 24.16 16.78
CA ALA A 232 15.11 25.53 17.31
C ALA A 232 16.42 25.86 18.05
N GLU A 233 17.15 24.83 18.47
CA GLU A 233 18.38 24.94 19.23
C GLU A 233 19.34 23.82 18.79
N PRO A 234 20.66 24.04 18.84
CA PRO A 234 21.62 22.99 18.53
C PRO A 234 21.61 21.88 19.59
N GLY A 235 22.00 20.67 19.20
CA GLY A 235 22.07 19.53 20.12
C GLY A 235 22.88 18.37 19.55
N ALA A 236 23.04 17.31 20.34
CA ALA A 236 23.67 16.07 19.91
C ALA A 236 22.80 14.89 20.34
N TRP A 237 22.58 13.96 19.42
CA TRP A 237 21.72 12.79 19.62
C TRP A 237 22.51 11.53 19.27
N VAL A 238 22.21 10.41 19.91
CA VAL A 238 22.84 9.13 19.56
C VAL A 238 22.39 8.73 18.16
N ARG A 239 23.36 8.44 17.29
CA ARG A 239 23.12 7.92 15.95
C ARG A 239 22.56 6.50 16.08
N TYR A 240 21.44 6.27 15.42
CA TYR A 240 20.94 4.92 15.20
C TYR A 240 21.57 4.37 13.91
N ASP A 241 22.18 3.19 14.00
CA ASP A 241 22.64 2.43 12.85
C ASP A 241 22.01 1.03 12.93
N ASP A 242 21.46 0.54 11.81
CA ASP A 242 20.94 -0.82 11.73
C ASP A 242 22.08 -1.86 11.85
N ASP A 243 23.32 -1.46 11.52
CA ASP A 243 24.52 -2.32 11.52
C ASP A 243 25.46 -2.09 12.71
N GLN A 244 25.04 -1.34 13.76
CA GLN A 244 25.91 -1.11 14.92
C GLN A 244 26.30 -2.44 15.58
N VAL A 245 27.58 -2.80 15.42
CA VAL A 245 28.21 -3.93 16.12
C VAL A 245 28.34 -3.54 17.59
N ALA A 246 27.87 -4.39 18.49
CA ALA A 246 28.00 -4.17 19.93
C ALA A 246 29.48 -3.97 20.32
N GLY A 247 29.87 -2.75 20.70
CA GLY A 247 31.21 -2.46 21.20
C GLY A 247 31.80 -1.11 20.79
N ASP A 248 31.36 -0.53 19.67
CA ASP A 248 31.68 0.86 19.35
C ASP A 248 30.79 1.78 20.21
N GLY A 249 31.40 2.76 20.88
CA GLY A 249 30.64 3.74 21.68
C GLY A 249 29.57 4.46 20.82
N PRO A 250 28.60 5.14 21.45
CA PRO A 250 27.51 5.78 20.70
C PRO A 250 28.10 6.84 19.76
N ASP A 251 28.03 6.60 18.46
CA ASP A 251 28.24 7.65 17.47
C ASP A 251 27.14 8.70 17.65
N THR A 252 27.46 9.98 17.47
CA THR A 252 26.53 11.08 17.75
C THR A 252 26.27 11.89 16.50
N VAL A 253 24.98 12.18 16.25
CA VAL A 253 24.55 13.14 15.23
C VAL A 253 24.45 14.51 15.89
N THR A 254 25.28 15.45 15.45
CA THR A 254 25.12 16.86 15.82
C THR A 254 24.00 17.48 15.00
N ILE A 255 23.11 18.22 15.66
CA ILE A 255 22.00 18.96 15.07
C ILE A 255 22.31 20.44 15.25
N ALA A 256 22.31 21.20 14.16
CA ALA A 256 22.41 22.64 14.20
C ALA A 256 21.01 23.29 14.28
N GLU A 257 20.94 24.51 14.80
CA GLU A 257 19.74 25.33 14.68
C GLU A 257 19.34 25.46 13.20
N GLY A 258 18.07 25.23 12.90
CA GLY A 258 17.51 25.27 11.55
C GLY A 258 17.53 23.96 10.79
N ASP A 259 18.25 22.92 11.25
CA ASP A 259 18.23 21.59 10.65
C ASP A 259 16.82 21.00 10.64
N TYR A 260 16.48 20.24 9.59
CA TYR A 260 15.18 19.59 9.52
C TYR A 260 15.18 18.30 10.33
N VAL A 261 14.12 18.09 11.10
CA VAL A 261 13.91 16.91 11.92
C VAL A 261 12.59 16.26 11.52
N ILE A 262 12.67 15.01 11.04
CA ILE A 262 11.52 14.17 10.74
C ILE A 262 11.33 13.26 11.94
N ARG A 263 10.40 13.61 12.82
CA ARG A 263 10.14 12.83 14.04
C ARG A 263 9.41 11.54 13.71
N MET A 264 9.72 10.46 14.41
CA MET A 264 9.06 9.18 14.19
C MET A 264 7.80 8.99 15.04
N ASP A 265 7.56 9.84 16.04
CA ASP A 265 6.34 9.86 16.85
C ASP A 265 5.18 10.62 16.17
N GLN A 266 4.95 10.30 14.90
CA GLN A 266 3.84 10.79 14.08
C GLN A 266 3.05 9.62 13.43
N PRO A 267 1.79 9.81 13.01
CA PRO A 267 0.93 8.72 12.52
C PRO A 267 1.48 7.98 11.29
N TYR A 268 2.33 8.63 10.49
CA TYR A 268 2.92 8.08 9.27
C TYR A 268 4.35 7.56 9.45
N ARG A 269 4.73 7.20 10.69
CA ARG A 269 5.98 6.49 11.01
C ARG A 269 6.31 5.38 10.02
N ASN A 270 5.33 4.52 9.74
CA ASN A 270 5.52 3.36 8.89
C ASN A 270 5.92 3.77 7.46
N LEU A 271 5.25 4.78 6.88
CA LEU A 271 5.63 5.36 5.59
C LEU A 271 7.06 5.93 5.62
N ILE A 272 7.45 6.62 6.69
CA ILE A 272 8.82 7.14 6.80
C ILE A 272 9.84 6.00 6.76
N LEU A 273 9.61 4.91 7.51
CA LEU A 273 10.49 3.73 7.46
C LEU A 273 10.53 3.09 6.07
N THR A 274 9.38 2.99 5.40
CA THR A 274 9.28 2.47 4.04
C THR A 274 10.11 3.30 3.04
N LEU A 275 10.15 4.63 3.20
CA LEU A 275 10.83 5.54 2.28
C LEU A 275 12.32 5.74 2.59
N MET A 276 12.66 5.78 3.88
CA MET A 276 13.97 6.26 4.35
C MET A 276 14.90 5.14 4.83
N ARG A 277 14.35 3.98 5.23
CA ARG A 277 15.16 2.84 5.65
C ARG A 277 15.57 2.02 4.44
N GLN A 278 16.78 1.45 4.47
CA GLN A 278 17.16 0.41 3.54
C GLN A 278 16.17 -0.77 3.64
N GLN A 279 15.68 -1.23 2.48
CA GLN A 279 14.71 -2.31 2.41
C GLN A 279 15.44 -3.63 2.13
N GLU A 280 15.15 -4.66 2.91
CA GLU A 280 15.72 -6.01 2.75
C GLU A 280 14.61 -6.99 2.35
N PHE A 281 14.48 -7.20 1.03
CA PHE A 281 13.55 -8.22 0.51
C PHE A 281 14.18 -9.61 0.68
N PRO A 282 13.47 -10.59 1.26
CA PRO A 282 14.02 -11.92 1.54
C PRO A 282 14.12 -12.83 0.30
#